data_AF-A0A0G2I2P6-F1
#
_entry.id   AF-A0A0G2I2P6-F1
#
_cell.length_a   1.000
_cell.length_b   1.000
_cell.length_c   1.000
_cell.angle_alpha   90.00
_cell.angle_beta   90.00
_cell.angle_gamma   90.00
#
_symmetry.space_group_name_H-M   'P 1'
#
loop_
_entity.id
_entity.type
_entity.pdbx_description
1 polymer ?
#
loop_
_entity_poly.entity_id
_entity_poly.type
_entity_poly.pdbx_seq_one_letter_code
_entity_poly.pdbx_strand_id
1 'polypeptide(L)'
;MFLDVENPSLVEIHKAADYIFHVAEIAGWDHVGVDLDFDGTDNVPIDLEPKLATDEQIWKFAGENILRVWTEVESYSQVLKSAGEKPTEEIWLGRKWTREDLSMPFMFHDTKGN
;
A
#
# COMPACT_ATOMS: atom_id res chain seq x y z
N MET A 1 1.43 9.29 11.92
CA MET A 1 1.87 9.19 10.51
C MET A 1 3.39 9.21 10.54
N PHE A 2 4.07 8.26 9.89
CA PHE A 2 5.54 8.16 9.90
C PHE A 2 6.20 9.29 9.08
N LEU A 3 5.45 9.88 8.16
CA LEU A 3 5.83 11.09 7.43
C LEU A 3 5.50 12.33 8.29
N ASP A 4 6.54 13.05 8.69
CA ASP A 4 6.41 14.43 9.18
C ASP A 4 6.24 15.33 7.95
N VAL A 5 4.98 15.71 7.67
CA VAL A 5 4.64 16.53 6.50
C VAL A 5 5.22 17.94 6.62
N GLU A 6 5.39 18.44 7.85
CA GLU A 6 5.92 19.77 8.11
C GLU A 6 7.45 19.79 7.97
N ASN A 7 8.11 18.69 8.32
CA ASN A 7 9.57 18.55 8.26
C ASN A 7 10.00 17.21 7.64
N PRO A 8 9.75 16.97 6.34
CA PRO A 8 9.98 15.67 5.72
C PRO A 8 11.46 15.25 5.70
N SER A 9 12.38 16.22 5.69
CA SER A 9 13.83 15.99 5.78
C SER A 9 14.32 15.55 7.17
N LEU A 10 13.46 15.60 8.19
CA LEU A 10 13.76 15.14 9.56
C LEU A 10 13.19 13.73 9.86
N VAL A 11 12.62 13.07 8.84
CA VAL A 11 12.11 11.71 8.99
C VAL A 11 13.26 10.71 8.82
N GLU A 12 13.73 10.19 9.95
CA GLU A 12 14.73 9.12 9.99
C GLU A 12 14.06 7.76 9.76
N ILE A 13 14.78 6.87 9.07
CA ILE A 13 14.33 5.50 8.81
C ILE A 13 14.00 4.71 10.08
N HIS A 14 14.62 5.04 11.22
CA HIS A 14 14.34 4.40 12.49
C HIS A 14 12.90 4.61 12.95
N LYS A 15 12.28 5.75 12.60
CA LYS A 15 10.86 6.02 12.86
C LYS A 15 9.96 5.12 12.02
N ALA A 16 10.34 4.84 10.78
CA ALA A 16 9.63 3.87 9.94
C ALA A 16 9.72 2.46 10.54
N ALA A 17 10.91 2.06 10.98
CA ALA A 17 11.11 0.79 11.68
C ALA A 17 10.31 0.72 13.00
N ASP A 18 10.30 1.77 13.83
CA ASP A 18 9.49 1.81 15.05
C ASP A 18 8.01 1.63 14.75
N TYR A 19 7.52 2.26 13.68
CA TYR A 19 6.13 2.11 13.27
C TYR A 19 5.80 0.68 12.83
N ILE A 20 6.67 0.05 12.03
CA ILE A 20 6.51 -1.35 11.61
C ILE A 20 6.42 -2.26 12.85
N PHE A 21 7.32 -2.10 13.81
CA PHE A 21 7.33 -2.90 15.04
C PHE A 21 6.10 -2.62 15.91
N HIS A 22 5.66 -1.37 16.00
CA HIS A 22 4.44 -1.00 16.73
C HIS A 22 3.18 -1.64 16.12
N VAL A 23 3.05 -1.61 14.79
CA VAL A 23 1.94 -2.28 14.08
C VAL A 23 2.03 -3.79 14.30
N ALA A 24 3.22 -4.38 14.20
CA ALA A 24 3.43 -5.81 14.44
C ALA A 24 3.15 -6.22 15.91
N GLU A 25 3.41 -5.35 16.89
CA GLU A 25 3.09 -5.57 18.30
C GLU A 25 1.57 -5.61 18.53
N ILE A 26 0.82 -4.72 17.88
CA ILE A 26 -0.64 -4.62 18.04
C ILE A 26 -1.36 -5.71 17.25
N ALA A 27 -1.01 -5.87 15.97
CA ALA A 27 -1.74 -6.71 15.02
C ALA A 27 -1.11 -8.09 14.82
N GLY A 28 0.14 -8.30 15.26
CA GLY A 28 0.91 -9.50 14.98
C GLY A 28 1.63 -9.44 13.63
N TRP A 29 2.76 -10.14 13.53
CA TRP A 29 3.59 -10.18 12.32
C TRP A 29 2.91 -10.81 11.11
N ASP A 30 1.81 -11.53 11.28
CA ASP A 30 1.01 -12.03 10.16
C ASP A 30 0.20 -10.93 9.47
N HIS A 31 0.08 -9.73 10.06
CA HIS A 31 -0.81 -8.67 9.58
C HIS A 31 -0.08 -7.38 9.19
N VAL A 32 1.24 -7.45 9.00
CA VAL A 32 2.08 -6.30 8.63
C VAL A 32 2.77 -6.55 7.30
N GLY A 33 2.90 -5.52 6.49
CA GLY A 33 3.62 -5.53 5.22
C GLY A 33 4.19 -4.16 4.92
N VAL A 34 4.80 -4.02 3.74
CA VAL A 34 5.37 -2.75 3.28
C VAL A 34 4.73 -2.31 1.97
N ASP A 35 4.48 -1.01 1.90
CA ASP A 35 4.22 -0.29 0.67
C ASP A 35 4.99 1.03 0.75
N LEU A 36 5.74 1.36 -0.30
CA LEU A 36 6.72 2.43 -0.28
C LEU A 36 6.19 3.72 -0.90
N ASP A 37 5.13 3.63 -1.72
CA ASP A 37 4.50 4.78 -2.39
C ASP A 37 5.53 5.75 -3.00
N PHE A 38 6.56 5.21 -3.67
CA PHE A 38 7.74 5.96 -4.10
C PHE A 38 7.42 7.17 -4.98
N ASP A 39 6.36 7.09 -5.79
CA ASP A 39 5.93 8.17 -6.70
C ASP A 39 4.78 9.02 -6.13
N GLY A 40 4.35 8.74 -4.89
CA GLY A 40 3.31 9.49 -4.19
C GLY A 40 3.84 10.68 -3.38
N THR A 41 5.16 10.80 -3.23
CA THR A 41 5.80 11.84 -2.41
C THR A 41 7.12 12.32 -3.02
N ASP A 42 7.36 13.64 -2.99
CA ASP A 42 8.65 14.23 -3.41
C ASP A 42 9.80 13.96 -2.42
N ASN A 43 9.50 13.43 -1.22
CA ASN A 43 10.47 13.21 -0.16
C ASN A 43 10.42 11.77 0.36
N VAL A 44 11.60 11.13 0.47
CA VAL A 44 11.77 9.78 1.04
C VAL A 44 12.87 9.81 2.13
N PRO A 45 12.75 8.98 3.19
CA PRO A 45 13.81 8.83 4.18
C PRO A 45 15.10 8.29 3.56
N ILE A 46 16.25 8.69 4.12
CA ILE A 46 17.59 8.25 3.69
C ILE A 46 18.12 7.18 4.65
N ASP A 47 18.76 6.15 4.06
CA ASP A 47 19.42 5.00 4.70
C ASP A 47 18.51 4.06 5.50
N LEU A 48 18.96 2.82 5.74
CA LEU A 48 18.33 1.85 6.63
C LEU A 48 19.43 1.15 7.43
N GLU A 49 19.50 1.44 8.74
CA GLU A 49 20.21 0.59 9.68
C GLU A 49 19.21 -0.37 10.35
N PRO A 50 19.39 -1.70 10.22
CA PRO A 50 18.37 -2.67 10.57
C PRO A 50 18.16 -2.79 12.09
N LYS A 51 16.90 -2.66 12.53
CA LYS A 51 16.42 -3.23 13.81
C LYS A 51 16.26 -4.74 13.65
N LEU A 52 16.52 -5.50 14.71
CA LEU A 52 16.54 -6.96 14.69
C LEU A 52 15.12 -7.54 14.62
N ALA A 53 14.71 -8.03 13.45
CA ALA A 53 13.59 -8.95 13.26
C ALA A 53 14.12 -10.36 12.99
N THR A 54 13.32 -11.40 13.24
CA THR A 54 13.69 -12.76 12.84
C THR A 54 13.51 -12.95 11.32
N ASP A 55 14.21 -13.93 10.73
CA ASP A 55 14.04 -14.24 9.30
C ASP A 55 12.57 -14.48 8.93
N GLU A 56 11.83 -15.22 9.77
CA GLU A 56 10.40 -15.46 9.56
C GLU A 56 9.58 -14.16 9.54
N GLN A 57 9.86 -13.22 10.44
CA GLN A 57 9.18 -11.93 10.48
C GLN A 57 9.48 -11.10 9.23
N ILE A 58 10.72 -11.17 8.74
CA ILE A 58 11.15 -10.50 7.51
C ILE A 58 10.43 -11.09 6.30
N TRP A 59 10.34 -12.41 6.17
CA TRP A 59 9.63 -13.04 5.04
C TRP A 59 8.14 -12.67 5.01
N LYS A 60 7.49 -12.70 6.17
CA LYS A 60 6.10 -12.25 6.35
C LYS A 60 5.90 -10.81 5.90
N PHE A 61 6.73 -9.90 6.42
CA PHE A 61 6.69 -8.48 6.11
C PHE A 61 6.99 -8.17 4.63
N ALA A 62 7.99 -8.86 4.05
CA ALA A 62 8.45 -8.62 2.69
C ALA A 62 7.45 -9.11 1.63
N GLY A 63 6.66 -10.14 1.91
CA GLY A 63 5.71 -10.61 0.90
C GLY A 63 4.78 -11.76 1.27
N GLU A 64 5.13 -12.63 2.23
CA GLU A 64 4.29 -13.82 2.47
C GLU A 64 2.89 -13.45 2.97
N ASN A 65 2.76 -12.36 3.73
CA ASN A 65 1.46 -11.88 4.19
C ASN A 65 0.56 -11.42 3.04
N ILE A 66 1.08 -10.62 2.10
CA ILE A 66 0.27 -10.13 0.99
C ILE A 66 -0.10 -11.26 0.03
N LEU A 67 0.80 -12.23 -0.19
CA LEU A 67 0.51 -13.42 -0.98
C LEU A 67 -0.56 -14.30 -0.33
N ARG A 68 -0.54 -14.46 1.00
CA ARG A 68 -1.59 -15.17 1.74
C ARG A 68 -2.95 -14.49 1.56
N VAL A 69 -3.02 -13.17 1.79
CA VAL A 69 -4.26 -12.39 1.63
C VAL A 69 -4.81 -12.50 0.21
N TRP A 70 -3.94 -12.37 -0.80
CA TRP A 70 -4.37 -12.49 -2.20
C TRP A 70 -4.95 -13.88 -2.49
N THR A 71 -4.29 -14.94 -1.99
CA THR A 71 -4.77 -16.33 -2.13
C THR A 71 -6.15 -16.52 -1.49
N GLU A 72 -6.38 -15.95 -0.31
CA GLU A 72 -7.69 -16.00 0.37
C GLU A 72 -8.77 -15.25 -0.42
N VAL A 73 -8.45 -14.08 -0.97
CA VAL A 73 -9.36 -13.30 -1.82
C VAL A 73 -9.75 -14.07 -3.08
N GLU A 74 -8.79 -14.72 -3.73
CA GLU A 74 -9.05 -15.57 -4.91
C GLU A 74 -9.95 -16.75 -4.56
N SER A 75 -9.69 -17.38 -3.41
CA SER A 75 -10.50 -18.50 -2.90
C SER A 75 -11.94 -18.06 -2.64
N TYR A 76 -12.14 -16.90 -2.00
CA TYR A 76 -13.47 -16.37 -1.73
C TYR A 76 -14.19 -15.95 -3.03
N SER A 77 -13.46 -15.45 -4.02
CA SER A 77 -14.02 -15.18 -5.36
C SER A 77 -14.62 -16.44 -5.98
N GLN A 78 -13.99 -17.60 -5.81
CA GLN A 78 -14.55 -18.87 -6.32
C GLN A 78 -15.83 -19.25 -5.58
N VAL A 79 -15.88 -19.05 -4.26
CA VAL A 79 -17.10 -19.30 -3.45
C VAL A 79 -18.27 -18.47 -3.98
N LEU A 80 -18.07 -17.16 -4.20
CA LEU A 80 -19.11 -16.28 -4.75
C LEU A 80 -19.59 -16.73 -6.14
N LYS A 81 -18.65 -17.11 -7.02
CA LYS A 81 -18.97 -17.62 -8.36
C LYS A 81 -19.77 -18.92 -8.30
N SER A 82 -19.38 -19.87 -7.45
CA SER A 82 -20.09 -21.13 -7.27
C SER A 82 -21.47 -20.95 -6.64
N ALA A 83 -21.66 -19.91 -5.81
CA ALA A 83 -22.95 -19.53 -5.26
C ALA A 83 -23.87 -18.82 -6.28
N GLY A 84 -23.37 -18.46 -7.46
CA GLY A 84 -24.13 -17.76 -8.49
C GLY A 84 -24.32 -16.26 -8.20
N GLU A 85 -23.46 -15.67 -7.39
CA GLU A 85 -23.50 -14.24 -7.08
C GLU A 85 -23.32 -13.41 -8.36
N LYS A 86 -24.13 -12.37 -8.52
CA LYS A 86 -24.10 -11.50 -9.71
C LYS A 86 -23.26 -10.25 -9.42
N PRO A 87 -22.63 -9.65 -10.45
CA PRO A 87 -21.96 -8.37 -10.27
C PRO A 87 -22.90 -7.30 -9.72
N THR A 88 -22.39 -6.46 -8.83
CA THR A 88 -23.12 -5.29 -8.33
C THR A 88 -23.32 -4.26 -9.45
N GLU A 89 -24.57 -3.91 -9.73
CA GLU A 89 -24.96 -2.90 -10.73
C GLU A 89 -25.42 -1.57 -10.09
N GLU A 90 -25.00 -1.31 -8.85
CA GLU A 90 -25.42 -0.11 -8.11
C GLU A 90 -24.92 1.19 -8.77
N ILE A 91 -25.82 2.17 -8.88
CA ILE A 91 -25.52 3.51 -9.37
C ILE A 91 -25.80 4.52 -8.26
N TRP A 92 -24.78 5.28 -7.86
CA TRP A 92 -24.96 6.39 -6.93
C TRP A 92 -25.61 7.59 -7.64
N LEU A 93 -26.91 7.82 -7.40
CA LEU A 93 -27.69 8.91 -8.01
C LEU A 93 -27.14 10.32 -7.72
N GLY A 94 -26.39 10.48 -6.63
CA GLY A 94 -25.75 11.74 -6.26
C GLY A 94 -24.39 11.99 -6.93
N ARG A 95 -23.92 11.07 -7.78
CA ARG A 95 -22.59 11.17 -8.41
C ARG A 95 -22.50 12.38 -9.32
N LYS A 96 -21.70 13.35 -8.90
CA LYS A 96 -21.25 14.46 -9.76
C LYS A 96 -19.93 14.05 -10.39
N TRP A 97 -19.93 13.88 -11.71
CA TRP A 97 -18.70 13.66 -12.47
C TRP A 97 -17.97 15.00 -12.60
N THR A 98 -16.89 15.18 -11.85
CA THR A 98 -15.94 16.27 -12.08
C THR A 98 -14.83 15.72 -12.96
N ARG A 99 -14.65 16.31 -14.14
CA ARG A 99 -13.40 16.16 -14.87
C ARG A 99 -12.43 17.15 -14.26
N GLU A 100 -11.48 16.66 -13.48
CA GLU A 100 -10.26 17.45 -13.24
C GLU A 100 -9.41 17.32 -14.49
N ASP A 101 -9.10 18.45 -15.13
CA ASP A 101 -8.07 18.53 -16.16
C ASP A 101 -6.71 18.52 -15.45
N LEU A 102 -6.39 17.39 -14.82
CA LEU A 102 -5.07 17.16 -14.28
C LEU A 102 -4.13 17.04 -15.47
N SER A 103 -3.12 17.89 -15.52
CA SER A 103 -2.00 17.66 -16.43
C SER A 103 -1.50 16.25 -16.20
N MET A 104 -1.37 15.47 -17.29
CA MET A 104 -0.81 14.12 -17.23
C MET A 104 0.46 14.14 -16.35
N PRO A 105 0.66 13.14 -15.47
CA PRO A 105 1.91 13.03 -14.73
C PRO A 105 3.10 13.18 -15.69
N PHE A 106 4.17 13.85 -15.25
CA PHE A 106 5.33 14.17 -16.10
C PHE A 106 5.86 12.94 -16.89
N MET A 107 5.75 11.75 -16.29
CA MET A 107 6.15 10.46 -16.86
C MET A 107 5.42 10.09 -18.16
N PHE A 108 4.25 10.68 -18.45
CA PHE A 108 3.44 10.42 -19.64
C PHE A 108 3.45 11.55 -20.66
N HIS A 109 4.32 12.56 -20.51
CA HIS A 109 4.42 13.65 -21.48
C HIS A 109 4.89 13.17 -22.86
N ASP A 110 5.76 12.16 -22.90
CA ASP A 110 6.34 11.61 -24.14
C ASP A 110 5.46 10.54 -24.82
N THR A 111 4.36 10.14 -24.19
CA THR A 111 3.41 9.15 -24.73
C THR A 111 2.26 9.78 -25.53
N LYS A 112 2.23 11.11 -25.65
CA LYS A 112 1.38 11.76 -26.66
C LYS A 112 1.94 11.46 -28.04
N GLY A 113 1.41 10.41 -28.67
CA GLY A 113 1.60 10.16 -30.09
C GLY A 113 1.26 11.42 -30.89
N ASN A 114 2.11 11.72 -31.87
CA ASN A 114 1.87 12.77 -32.87
C ASN A 114 0.57 12.54 -33.65
#